data_AF-G8LFB6-F1
#
_entry.id   AF-G8LFB6-F1
#
_cell.length_a   1.000
_cell.length_b   1.000
_cell.length_c   1.000
_cell.angle_alpha   90.00
_cell.angle_beta   90.00
_cell.angle_gamma   90.00
#
_symmetry.space_group_name_H-M   'P 1'
#
loop_
_entity.id
_entity.type
_entity.pdbx_description
1 polymer ?
#
loop_
_entity_poly.entity_id
_entity_poly.type
_entity_poly.pdbx_seq_one_letter_code
_entity_poly.pdbx_strand_id
1 'polypeptide(L)'
;MKRKYLAAVLLTAFLADAIETATALELSQYNKLNTVSRIVNDSEVTDLLRKALGSDYQTFINNFDVFGEPHSTADGGLLIEGWLKDLYLENASALVIEPDGKIYAAWVIPESDVIHYQSSEHRQDINGDIKKWAARFGTLHFETISQSGPAFGGVWSGGYANDSTLTLRLAESGGRISGSYCYISQRGNRIDCPEDDERNLSGTIAGNRANVEFNSSFGGIGGRAVLEIKGSEMEWRLVTPPQKGNYYAPQRYTLQKAASAQTVETRKLNTEKFAISLVNKCGRFTSECDQMYYLGVRKSDNSTISLKGKTLHDPAGKIIGSTYKNGEIAYTVTYSPVKLVVSKGSHVLVEQSRQWLK
;
A
#
# COMPACT_ATOMS: atom_id res chain seq x y z
N MET A 1 -25.21 76.51 31.09
CA MET A 1 -25.04 76.39 29.61
C MET A 1 -24.11 75.23 29.30
N LYS A 2 -24.63 74.25 28.54
CA LYS A 2 -23.97 73.26 27.64
C LYS A 2 -22.62 72.59 28.04
N ARG A 3 -22.66 71.26 28.17
CA ARG A 3 -21.67 70.28 27.64
C ARG A 3 -22.31 68.87 27.74
N LYS A 4 -23.01 68.41 26.70
CA LYS A 4 -22.56 67.45 25.66
C LYS A 4 -22.02 66.13 26.24
N TYR A 5 -22.90 65.12 26.32
CA TYR A 5 -22.51 63.71 26.43
C TYR A 5 -22.51 63.09 25.02
N LEU A 6 -21.35 62.62 24.57
CA LEU A 6 -21.25 61.66 23.46
C LEU A 6 -21.65 60.29 24.00
N ALA A 7 -22.65 59.66 23.39
CA ALA A 7 -22.87 58.22 23.51
C ALA A 7 -22.42 57.57 22.21
N ALA A 8 -21.37 56.75 22.29
CA ALA A 8 -20.90 55.91 21.20
C ALA A 8 -21.85 54.73 21.02
N VAL A 9 -22.39 54.55 19.82
CA VAL A 9 -23.19 53.38 19.44
C VAL A 9 -22.22 52.27 19.05
N LEU A 10 -22.15 51.21 19.86
CA LEU A 10 -21.50 49.94 19.53
C LEU A 10 -22.45 49.14 18.63
N LEU A 11 -22.07 48.96 17.37
CA LEU A 11 -22.76 48.10 16.42
C LEU A 11 -22.10 46.70 16.49
N THR A 12 -22.67 45.78 17.27
CA THR A 12 -22.30 44.36 17.25
C THR A 12 -23.01 43.68 16.10
N ALA A 13 -22.28 43.39 15.02
CA ALA A 13 -22.75 42.54 13.94
C ALA A 13 -22.82 41.09 14.43
N PHE A 14 -24.05 40.58 14.61
CA PHE A 14 -24.30 39.14 14.73
C PHE A 14 -24.10 38.51 13.34
N LEU A 15 -23.02 37.76 13.17
CA LEU A 15 -22.91 36.76 12.10
C LEU A 15 -23.86 35.62 12.48
N ALA A 16 -24.99 35.53 11.79
CA ALA A 16 -25.79 34.33 11.81
C ALA A 16 -25.06 33.29 10.96
N ASP A 17 -24.37 32.34 11.62
CA ASP A 17 -23.96 31.11 10.97
C ASP A 17 -25.22 30.41 10.47
N ALA A 18 -25.35 30.28 9.15
CA ALA A 18 -26.35 29.44 8.53
C ALA A 18 -25.97 27.99 8.85
N ILE A 19 -26.60 27.43 9.88
CA ILE A 19 -26.58 25.99 10.10
C ILE A 19 -27.36 25.38 8.93
N GLU A 20 -26.66 24.72 8.01
CA GLU A 20 -27.28 23.81 7.04
C GLU A 20 -27.98 22.71 7.83
N THR A 21 -29.29 22.83 8.02
CA THR A 21 -30.10 21.73 8.52
C THR A 21 -30.22 20.73 7.37
N ALA A 22 -29.43 19.66 7.41
CA ALA A 22 -29.69 18.50 6.57
C ALA A 22 -31.13 18.06 6.83
N THR A 23 -31.96 18.07 5.78
CA THR A 23 -33.31 17.54 5.87
C THR A 23 -33.21 16.04 6.15
N ALA A 24 -33.82 15.58 7.24
CA ALA A 24 -33.82 14.17 7.57
C ALA A 24 -34.45 13.36 6.43
N LEU A 25 -33.84 12.21 6.09
CA LEU A 25 -34.31 11.35 5.02
C LEU A 25 -35.68 10.75 5.38
N GLU A 26 -36.70 11.03 4.57
CA GLU A 26 -38.06 10.50 4.78
C GLU A 26 -38.16 9.02 4.36
N LEU A 27 -37.74 8.12 5.23
CA LEU A 27 -37.66 6.68 4.96
C LEU A 27 -39.03 5.98 4.82
N SER A 28 -40.06 6.56 5.42
CA SER A 28 -41.43 6.00 5.44
C SER A 28 -42.01 5.77 4.04
N GLN A 29 -41.60 6.57 3.05
CA GLN A 29 -42.06 6.46 1.66
C GLN A 29 -41.58 5.17 0.97
N TYR A 30 -40.49 4.56 1.46
CA TYR A 30 -39.88 3.35 0.91
C TYR A 30 -40.34 2.06 1.61
N ASN A 31 -41.10 2.16 2.70
CA ASN A 31 -41.48 1.03 3.54
C ASN A 31 -42.68 0.22 3.01
N LYS A 32 -42.68 -0.08 1.70
CA LYS A 32 -43.66 -0.96 1.04
C LYS A 32 -43.02 -1.71 -0.11
N LEU A 33 -43.47 -2.93 -0.39
CA LEU A 33 -42.98 -3.76 -1.51
C LEU A 33 -43.00 -3.05 -2.87
N ASN A 34 -43.98 -2.18 -3.14
CA ASN A 34 -44.10 -1.48 -4.42
C ASN A 34 -43.33 -0.14 -4.48
N THR A 35 -42.72 0.31 -3.38
CA THR A 35 -41.96 1.56 -3.31
C THR A 35 -40.50 1.35 -2.94
N VAL A 36 -40.14 0.23 -2.31
CA VAL A 36 -38.79 -0.07 -1.83
C VAL A 36 -37.73 0.03 -2.93
N SER A 37 -38.03 -0.37 -4.16
CA SER A 37 -37.06 -0.31 -5.28
C SER A 37 -36.62 1.11 -5.66
N ARG A 38 -37.34 2.14 -5.20
CA ARG A 38 -36.98 3.55 -5.45
C ARG A 38 -35.81 3.99 -4.58
N ILE A 39 -35.60 3.38 -3.41
CA ILE A 39 -34.59 3.81 -2.45
C ILE A 39 -33.16 3.67 -3.00
N VAL A 40 -32.90 2.63 -3.80
CA VAL A 40 -31.59 2.40 -4.42
C VAL A 40 -31.30 3.35 -5.59
N ASN A 41 -32.32 4.11 -6.02
CA ASN A 41 -32.22 5.14 -7.05
C ASN A 41 -32.35 6.56 -6.46
N ASP A 42 -32.57 6.69 -5.16
CA ASP A 42 -32.55 7.97 -4.47
C ASP A 42 -31.11 8.51 -4.45
N SER A 43 -30.92 9.78 -4.84
CA SER A 43 -29.59 10.37 -4.98
C SER A 43 -28.85 10.46 -3.65
N GLU A 44 -29.55 10.82 -2.57
CA GLU A 44 -28.94 10.97 -1.25
C GLU A 44 -28.52 9.60 -0.71
N VAL A 45 -29.39 8.60 -0.83
CA VAL A 45 -29.07 7.21 -0.44
C VAL A 45 -27.93 6.66 -1.30
N THR A 46 -27.94 6.92 -2.60
CA THR A 46 -26.89 6.49 -3.52
C THR A 46 -25.54 7.10 -3.15
N ASP A 47 -25.51 8.38 -2.80
CA ASP A 47 -24.29 9.06 -2.38
C ASP A 47 -23.75 8.52 -1.06
N LEU A 48 -24.64 8.28 -0.07
CA LEU A 48 -24.28 7.62 1.19
C LEU A 48 -23.68 6.23 0.94
N LEU A 49 -24.33 5.42 0.12
CA LEU A 49 -23.86 4.07 -0.24
C LEU A 49 -22.51 4.11 -0.97
N ARG A 50 -22.34 4.97 -1.98
CA ARG A 50 -21.07 5.11 -2.70
C ARG A 50 -19.94 5.56 -1.77
N LYS A 51 -20.24 6.48 -0.85
CA LYS A 51 -19.28 6.97 0.14
C LYS A 51 -18.89 5.88 1.14
N ALA A 52 -19.84 5.07 1.61
CA ALA A 52 -19.56 4.01 2.57
C ALA A 52 -18.90 2.78 1.94
N LEU A 53 -19.31 2.38 0.73
CA LEU A 53 -18.90 1.12 0.10
C LEU A 53 -17.74 1.27 -0.88
N GLY A 54 -17.47 2.48 -1.39
CA GLY A 54 -16.37 2.71 -2.32
C GLY A 54 -16.43 1.79 -3.56
N SER A 55 -15.40 0.96 -3.73
CA SER A 55 -15.32 -0.02 -4.82
C SER A 55 -16.36 -1.13 -4.75
N ASP A 56 -16.85 -1.45 -3.55
CA ASP A 56 -17.80 -2.56 -3.33
C ASP A 56 -19.25 -2.15 -3.62
N TYR A 57 -19.50 -0.86 -3.85
CA TYR A 57 -20.83 -0.34 -4.19
C TYR A 57 -21.46 -1.11 -5.36
N GLN A 58 -20.69 -1.38 -6.43
CA GLN A 58 -21.24 -2.03 -7.61
C GLN A 58 -21.61 -3.50 -7.33
N THR A 59 -20.78 -4.21 -6.57
CA THR A 59 -21.07 -5.58 -6.14
C THR A 59 -22.32 -5.63 -5.28
N PHE A 60 -22.40 -4.73 -4.30
CA PHE A 60 -23.54 -4.61 -3.40
C PHE A 60 -24.85 -4.32 -4.15
N ILE A 61 -24.85 -3.33 -5.04
CA ILE A 61 -26.07 -2.85 -5.70
C ILE A 61 -26.57 -3.81 -6.78
N ASN A 62 -25.67 -4.56 -7.41
CA ASN A 62 -26.01 -5.53 -8.45
C ASN A 62 -26.87 -6.69 -7.94
N ASN A 63 -26.93 -6.91 -6.63
CA ASN A 63 -27.78 -7.93 -6.04
C ASN A 63 -29.26 -7.52 -5.97
N PHE A 64 -29.64 -6.27 -6.29
CA PHE A 64 -31.03 -5.80 -6.18
C PHE A 64 -31.84 -5.98 -7.49
N ASP A 65 -32.03 -7.23 -7.93
CA ASP A 65 -32.96 -7.57 -9.03
C ASP A 65 -34.38 -7.84 -8.50
N VAL A 66 -34.46 -8.61 -7.40
CA VAL A 66 -35.68 -8.83 -6.63
C VAL A 66 -35.54 -8.16 -5.27
N PHE A 67 -36.61 -7.53 -4.78
CA PHE A 67 -36.64 -6.87 -3.47
C PHE A 67 -37.46 -7.68 -2.46
N GLY A 68 -36.96 -7.76 -1.23
CA GLY A 68 -37.72 -8.28 -0.10
C GLY A 68 -38.73 -7.26 0.44
N GLU A 69 -39.58 -7.72 1.35
CA GLU A 69 -40.45 -6.81 2.10
C GLU A 69 -39.58 -5.95 3.03
N PRO A 70 -39.65 -4.61 2.95
CA PRO A 70 -38.88 -3.75 3.82
C PRO A 70 -39.40 -3.84 5.27
N HIS A 71 -38.52 -3.64 6.23
CA HIS A 71 -38.83 -3.71 7.66
C HIS A 71 -38.34 -2.46 8.39
N SER A 72 -39.16 -1.90 9.27
CA SER A 72 -38.72 -0.80 10.15
C SER A 72 -37.77 -1.30 11.22
N THR A 73 -36.70 -0.56 11.48
CA THR A 73 -35.79 -0.84 12.61
C THR A 73 -36.36 -0.26 13.91
N ALA A 74 -35.78 -0.63 15.04
CA ALA A 74 -36.19 -0.12 16.35
C ALA A 74 -35.96 1.40 16.50
N ASP A 75 -34.94 1.93 15.81
CA ASP A 75 -34.52 3.33 15.88
C ASP A 75 -35.20 4.23 14.82
N GLY A 76 -36.23 3.69 14.14
CA GLY A 76 -37.00 4.42 13.13
C GLY A 76 -36.41 4.38 11.72
N GLY A 77 -35.32 3.63 11.53
CA GLY A 77 -34.72 3.35 10.23
C GLY A 77 -35.49 2.31 9.41
N LEU A 78 -34.87 1.92 8.29
CA LEU A 78 -35.42 0.97 7.33
C LEU A 78 -34.38 -0.08 6.95
N LEU A 79 -34.71 -1.35 7.16
CA LEU A 79 -34.05 -2.49 6.55
C LEU A 79 -34.69 -2.77 5.20
N ILE A 80 -33.85 -2.83 4.17
CA ILE A 80 -34.19 -3.31 2.83
C ILE A 80 -33.26 -4.46 2.47
N GLU A 81 -33.74 -5.36 1.63
CA GLU A 81 -32.90 -6.40 1.07
C GLU A 81 -33.26 -6.70 -0.39
N GLY A 82 -32.31 -7.28 -1.10
CA GLY A 82 -32.50 -7.75 -2.46
C GLY A 82 -31.58 -8.89 -2.82
N TRP A 83 -31.96 -9.64 -3.86
CA TRP A 83 -31.18 -10.75 -4.40
C TRP A 83 -31.33 -10.84 -5.92
N LEU A 84 -30.35 -11.46 -6.57
CA LEU A 84 -30.51 -11.87 -7.96
C LEU A 84 -31.61 -12.92 -8.06
N LYS A 85 -32.45 -12.83 -9.09
CA LYS A 85 -33.53 -13.80 -9.30
C LYS A 85 -33.00 -15.23 -9.21
N ASP A 86 -33.73 -16.06 -8.45
CA ASP A 86 -33.42 -17.47 -8.16
C ASP A 86 -32.21 -17.73 -7.22
N LEU A 87 -31.49 -16.70 -6.76
CA LEU A 87 -30.26 -16.82 -5.94
C LEU A 87 -30.39 -16.29 -4.50
N TYR A 88 -31.57 -16.40 -3.88
CA TYR A 88 -31.87 -15.81 -2.57
C TYR A 88 -30.87 -16.15 -1.44
N LEU A 89 -30.33 -17.37 -1.43
CA LEU A 89 -29.38 -17.86 -0.41
C LEU A 89 -27.90 -17.78 -0.84
N GLU A 90 -27.63 -17.35 -2.07
CA GLU A 90 -26.29 -17.44 -2.68
C GLU A 90 -25.77 -16.08 -3.16
N ASN A 91 -26.67 -15.16 -3.49
CA ASN A 91 -26.35 -13.81 -3.91
C ASN A 91 -27.44 -12.86 -3.40
N ALA A 92 -27.11 -12.09 -2.37
CA ALA A 92 -28.06 -11.18 -1.75
C ALA A 92 -27.36 -10.02 -1.06
N SER A 93 -28.07 -8.90 -0.93
CA SER A 93 -27.63 -7.70 -0.24
C SER A 93 -28.70 -7.24 0.75
N ALA A 94 -28.27 -6.65 1.85
CA ALA A 94 -29.12 -5.95 2.80
C ALA A 94 -28.54 -4.57 3.13
N LEU A 95 -29.42 -3.60 3.30
CA LEU A 95 -29.11 -2.25 3.74
C LEU A 95 -30.03 -1.89 4.89
N VAL A 96 -29.45 -1.45 6.00
CA VAL A 96 -30.14 -0.67 7.02
C VAL A 96 -29.75 0.79 6.84
N ILE A 97 -30.74 1.67 6.76
CA ILE A 97 -30.55 3.12 6.76
C ILE A 97 -31.32 3.74 7.92
N GLU A 98 -30.62 4.51 8.74
CA GLU A 98 -31.19 5.19 9.90
C GLU A 98 -31.60 6.64 9.54
N PRO A 99 -32.52 7.27 10.30
CA PRO A 99 -32.99 8.62 10.01
C PRO A 99 -31.90 9.70 10.03
N ASP A 100 -30.79 9.43 10.73
CA ASP A 100 -29.61 10.30 10.80
C ASP A 100 -28.63 10.12 9.63
N GLY A 101 -28.98 9.28 8.64
CA GLY A 101 -28.16 8.99 7.46
C GLY A 101 -27.08 7.94 7.70
N LYS A 102 -27.00 7.32 8.87
CA LYS A 102 -26.11 6.17 9.07
C LYS A 102 -26.62 4.99 8.26
N ILE A 103 -25.68 4.29 7.63
CA ILE A 103 -25.99 3.09 6.85
C ILE A 103 -25.16 1.91 7.30
N TYR A 104 -25.75 0.73 7.20
CA TYR A 104 -25.13 -0.56 7.43
C TYR A 104 -25.49 -1.46 6.25
N ALA A 105 -24.50 -1.89 5.49
CA ALA A 105 -24.68 -2.72 4.32
C ALA A 105 -23.99 -4.07 4.53
N ALA A 106 -24.63 -5.14 4.06
CA ALA A 106 -24.02 -6.46 4.00
C ALA A 106 -24.38 -7.12 2.67
N TRP A 107 -23.49 -7.97 2.16
CA TRP A 107 -23.74 -8.71 0.93
C TRP A 107 -23.04 -10.06 0.90
N VAL A 108 -23.63 -10.96 0.13
CA VAL A 108 -23.11 -12.28 -0.23
C VAL A 108 -23.04 -12.32 -1.75
N ILE A 109 -21.94 -12.84 -2.28
CA ILE A 109 -21.77 -13.16 -3.70
C ILE A 109 -21.70 -14.68 -3.89
N PRO A 110 -22.00 -15.20 -5.09
CA PRO A 110 -21.89 -16.61 -5.39
C PRO A 110 -20.49 -17.12 -5.05
N GLU A 111 -20.42 -18.34 -4.53
CA GLU A 111 -19.17 -19.03 -4.17
C GLU A 111 -18.38 -18.41 -3.00
N SER A 112 -18.88 -17.32 -2.38
CA SER A 112 -18.30 -16.79 -1.14
C SER A 112 -18.63 -17.66 0.06
N ASP A 113 -17.64 -17.91 0.92
CA ASP A 113 -17.81 -18.54 2.23
C ASP A 113 -18.03 -17.52 3.37
N VAL A 114 -18.07 -16.23 3.01
CA VAL A 114 -18.23 -15.10 3.93
C VAL A 114 -19.38 -14.16 3.55
N ILE A 115 -19.89 -13.46 4.56
CA ILE A 115 -20.81 -12.32 4.44
C ILE A 115 -19.99 -11.04 4.58
N HIS A 116 -19.92 -10.24 3.53
CA HIS A 116 -19.26 -8.95 3.61
C HIS A 116 -20.14 -7.96 4.37
N TYR A 117 -19.52 -7.03 5.09
CA TYR A 117 -20.22 -6.03 5.89
C TYR A 117 -19.46 -4.71 5.94
N GLN A 118 -20.19 -3.60 5.81
CA GLN A 118 -19.64 -2.26 5.94
C GLN A 118 -20.67 -1.29 6.49
N SER A 119 -20.21 -0.28 7.25
CA SER A 119 -21.05 0.80 7.75
C SER A 119 -20.46 2.16 7.39
N SER A 120 -21.30 3.20 7.32
CA SER A 120 -20.84 4.56 7.05
C SER A 120 -19.86 5.08 8.11
N GLU A 121 -20.00 4.62 9.36
CA GLU A 121 -19.11 4.94 10.47
C GLU A 121 -17.92 3.99 10.62
N HIS A 122 -17.75 3.01 9.72
CA HIS A 122 -16.68 2.00 9.76
C HIS A 122 -16.66 1.22 11.08
N ARG A 123 -17.83 1.03 11.69
CA ARG A 123 -18.06 0.24 12.89
C ARG A 123 -17.87 -1.25 12.63
N GLN A 124 -17.31 -1.93 13.62
CA GLN A 124 -17.09 -3.38 13.61
C GLN A 124 -18.25 -4.15 14.27
N ASP A 125 -19.00 -3.49 15.15
CA ASP A 125 -20.24 -4.04 15.68
C ASP A 125 -21.25 -4.16 14.54
N ILE A 126 -21.62 -5.40 14.26
CA ILE A 126 -22.60 -5.68 13.21
C ILE A 126 -23.97 -5.28 13.72
N ASN A 127 -24.66 -4.45 12.94
CA ASN A 127 -26.02 -4.00 13.20
C ASN A 127 -26.96 -5.21 13.47
N GLY A 128 -27.87 -5.06 14.44
CA GLY A 128 -28.74 -6.14 14.89
C GLY A 128 -29.68 -6.68 13.81
N ASP A 129 -30.19 -5.83 12.93
CA ASP A 129 -31.08 -6.24 11.85
C ASP A 129 -30.31 -6.89 10.69
N ILE A 130 -29.08 -6.44 10.43
CA ILE A 130 -28.15 -7.14 9.54
C ILE A 130 -27.82 -8.56 10.05
N LYS A 131 -27.63 -8.74 11.37
CA LYS A 131 -27.44 -10.09 11.95
C LYS A 131 -28.65 -10.99 11.74
N LYS A 132 -29.88 -10.46 11.90
CA LYS A 132 -31.12 -11.21 11.66
C LYS A 132 -31.23 -11.64 10.20
N TRP A 133 -30.95 -10.71 9.28
CA TRP A 133 -30.90 -11.01 7.85
C TRP A 133 -29.88 -12.11 7.54
N ALA A 134 -28.67 -12.01 8.10
CA ALA A 134 -27.59 -12.95 7.87
C ALA A 134 -27.85 -14.37 8.42
N ALA A 135 -28.72 -14.52 9.43
CA ALA A 135 -28.99 -15.81 10.06
C ALA A 135 -29.48 -16.90 9.08
N ARG A 136 -30.08 -16.50 7.94
CA ARG A 136 -30.55 -17.45 6.92
C ARG A 136 -29.43 -18.20 6.21
N PHE A 137 -28.22 -17.64 6.18
CA PHE A 137 -27.09 -18.24 5.44
C PHE A 137 -26.38 -19.34 6.24
N GLY A 138 -26.79 -19.61 7.48
CA GLY A 138 -26.49 -20.80 8.29
C GLY A 138 -25.01 -21.13 8.54
N THR A 139 -24.28 -21.45 7.47
CA THR A 139 -22.86 -21.81 7.44
C THR A 139 -21.95 -20.62 7.16
N LEU A 140 -22.45 -19.54 6.56
CA LEU A 140 -21.64 -18.35 6.30
C LEU A 140 -21.39 -17.57 7.59
N HIS A 141 -20.21 -16.97 7.68
CA HIS A 141 -19.83 -16.09 8.76
C HIS A 141 -19.55 -14.70 8.20
N PHE A 142 -19.74 -13.67 9.03
CA PHE A 142 -19.31 -12.34 8.61
C PHE A 142 -17.80 -12.33 8.42
N GLU A 143 -17.37 -11.77 7.30
CA GLU A 143 -15.97 -11.48 7.06
C GLU A 143 -15.46 -10.74 8.29
N THR A 144 -14.50 -11.36 8.98
CA THR A 144 -13.92 -10.71 10.14
C THR A 144 -13.21 -9.49 9.59
N ILE A 145 -13.72 -8.29 9.87
CA ILE A 145 -13.03 -7.04 9.58
C ILE A 145 -11.81 -7.04 10.48
N SER A 146 -10.75 -7.71 10.05
CA SER A 146 -9.42 -7.41 10.53
C SER A 146 -9.26 -5.91 10.31
N GLN A 147 -8.80 -5.17 11.32
CA GLN A 147 -8.37 -3.78 11.10
C GLN A 147 -7.26 -3.66 10.04
N SER A 148 -6.81 -4.77 9.46
CA SER A 148 -6.15 -4.80 8.18
C SER A 148 -7.16 -5.12 7.05
N GLY A 149 -7.52 -4.12 6.23
CA GLY A 149 -7.44 -4.38 4.79
C GLY A 149 -6.07 -5.03 4.49
N PRO A 150 -5.90 -5.86 3.46
CA PRO A 150 -4.69 -6.68 3.35
C PRO A 150 -3.45 -5.84 3.63
N ALA A 151 -2.73 -6.19 4.72
CA ALA A 151 -1.76 -5.26 5.29
C ALA A 151 -0.61 -5.08 4.32
N PHE A 152 -0.54 -3.91 3.69
CA PHE A 152 0.56 -3.53 2.83
C PHE A 152 1.84 -3.44 3.66
N GLY A 153 1.70 -3.08 4.94
CA GLY A 153 2.80 -3.08 5.91
C GLY A 153 3.63 -4.37 5.92
N GLY A 154 4.95 -4.21 5.91
CA GLY A 154 5.93 -5.28 5.95
C GLY A 154 6.92 -5.26 4.78
N VAL A 155 7.59 -6.40 4.56
CA VAL A 155 8.52 -6.60 3.45
C VAL A 155 7.87 -7.52 2.43
N TRP A 156 7.79 -7.05 1.20
CA TRP A 156 7.29 -7.80 0.05
C TRP A 156 8.44 -8.02 -0.93
N SER A 157 8.64 -9.26 -1.38
CA SER A 157 9.72 -9.57 -2.31
C SER A 157 9.30 -10.60 -3.35
N GLY A 158 9.93 -10.53 -4.51
CA GLY A 158 9.78 -11.54 -5.54
C GLY A 158 11.04 -11.61 -6.41
N GLY A 159 11.32 -12.79 -6.96
CA GLY A 159 12.45 -13.03 -7.84
C GLY A 159 12.01 -13.67 -9.16
N TYR A 160 12.65 -13.29 -10.26
CA TYR A 160 12.47 -13.98 -11.54
C TYR A 160 13.78 -14.66 -11.94
N ALA A 161 13.81 -16.00 -11.94
CA ALA A 161 14.89 -16.86 -12.45
C ALA A 161 16.35 -16.37 -12.16
N ASN A 162 16.60 -15.81 -10.97
CA ASN A 162 17.87 -15.19 -10.56
C ASN A 162 18.31 -13.93 -11.35
N ASP A 163 17.49 -13.44 -12.27
CA ASP A 163 17.80 -12.29 -13.13
C ASP A 163 17.37 -10.96 -12.50
N SER A 164 16.18 -10.94 -11.91
CA SER A 164 15.64 -9.75 -11.26
C SER A 164 15.06 -10.03 -9.89
N THR A 165 15.04 -9.00 -9.05
CA THR A 165 14.40 -9.02 -7.73
C THR A 165 13.78 -7.66 -7.48
N LEU A 166 12.50 -7.65 -7.10
CA LEU A 166 11.83 -6.48 -6.58
C LEU A 166 11.61 -6.68 -5.08
N THR A 167 11.88 -5.64 -4.29
CA THR A 167 11.59 -5.60 -2.86
C THR A 167 10.92 -4.29 -2.49
N LEU A 168 9.80 -4.37 -1.77
CA LEU A 168 9.11 -3.24 -1.17
C LEU A 168 9.19 -3.36 0.35
N ARG A 169 9.51 -2.25 1.02
CA ARG A 169 9.48 -2.15 2.48
C ARG A 169 8.49 -1.08 2.83
N LEU A 170 7.32 -1.49 3.31
CA LEU A 170 6.17 -0.61 3.46
C LEU A 170 5.84 -0.46 4.94
N ALA A 171 5.69 0.80 5.36
CA ALA A 171 5.07 1.19 6.61
C ALA A 171 3.69 1.76 6.29
N GLU A 172 2.69 1.26 7.00
CA GLU A 172 1.29 1.63 6.83
C GLU A 172 0.83 2.42 8.06
N SER A 173 0.15 3.55 7.84
CA SER A 173 -0.43 4.36 8.90
C SER A 173 -1.55 5.23 8.34
N GLY A 174 -2.74 5.19 8.95
CA GLY A 174 -3.86 6.09 8.62
C GLY A 174 -4.27 6.08 7.14
N GLY A 175 -4.35 4.90 6.51
CA GLY A 175 -4.71 4.78 5.08
C GLY A 175 -3.63 5.25 4.10
N ARG A 176 -2.41 5.50 4.60
CA ARG A 176 -1.25 5.88 3.79
C ARG A 176 -0.16 4.83 3.89
N ILE A 177 0.62 4.74 2.82
CA ILE A 177 1.84 3.94 2.76
C ILE A 177 3.02 4.89 2.60
N SER A 178 4.11 4.58 3.29
CA SER A 178 5.42 5.14 3.03
C SER A 178 6.46 4.03 3.12
N GLY A 179 7.55 4.15 2.38
CA GLY A 179 8.49 3.05 2.32
C GLY A 179 9.59 3.24 1.30
N SER A 180 10.22 2.11 0.99
CA SER A 180 11.22 2.03 -0.07
C SER A 180 10.87 0.97 -1.10
N TYR A 181 11.26 1.28 -2.33
CA TYR A 181 11.25 0.42 -3.49
C TYR A 181 12.69 0.13 -3.90
N CYS A 182 13.05 -1.14 -4.05
CA CYS A 182 14.38 -1.56 -4.50
C CYS A 182 14.26 -2.63 -5.58
N TYR A 183 14.77 -2.33 -6.77
CA TYR A 183 14.76 -3.24 -7.90
C TYR A 183 16.14 -3.50 -8.45
N ILE A 184 16.50 -4.77 -8.44
CA ILE A 184 17.77 -5.28 -8.93
C ILE A 184 17.44 -6.05 -10.19
N SER A 185 17.98 -5.66 -11.34
CA SER A 185 17.73 -6.35 -12.61
C SER A 185 19.02 -6.64 -13.36
N GLN A 186 18.90 -7.44 -14.43
CA GLN A 186 20.02 -7.82 -15.29
C GLN A 186 21.14 -8.48 -14.48
N ARG A 187 20.78 -9.42 -13.60
CA ARG A 187 21.72 -10.13 -12.69
C ARG A 187 22.54 -9.20 -11.80
N GLY A 188 21.99 -8.03 -11.45
CA GLY A 188 22.65 -7.00 -10.65
C GLY A 188 23.43 -5.96 -11.46
N ASN A 189 23.36 -5.98 -12.80
CA ASN A 189 23.89 -4.90 -13.63
C ASN A 189 23.14 -3.58 -13.44
N ARG A 190 21.91 -3.63 -12.90
CA ARG A 190 21.12 -2.46 -12.55
C ARG A 190 20.61 -2.61 -11.13
N ILE A 191 20.96 -1.66 -10.26
CA ILE A 191 20.58 -1.61 -8.85
C ILE A 191 19.85 -0.30 -8.61
N ASP A 192 18.53 -0.32 -8.76
CA ASP A 192 17.64 0.82 -8.53
C ASP A 192 17.09 0.74 -7.10
N CYS A 193 17.95 1.06 -6.13
CA CYS A 193 17.66 0.92 -4.71
C CYS A 193 18.08 2.21 -3.97
N PRO A 194 17.21 2.75 -3.11
CA PRO A 194 17.54 3.90 -2.27
C PRO A 194 18.55 3.50 -1.19
N GLU A 195 19.06 4.49 -0.47
CA GLU A 195 19.87 4.24 0.73
C GLU A 195 19.00 3.69 1.88
N ASP A 196 19.62 3.09 2.91
CA ASP A 196 18.90 2.25 3.88
C ASP A 196 17.78 2.97 4.67
N ASP A 197 17.86 4.29 4.82
CA ASP A 197 16.87 5.13 5.50
C ASP A 197 16.04 6.00 4.54
N GLU A 198 16.42 6.05 3.27
CA GLU A 198 15.72 6.84 2.27
C GLU A 198 14.38 6.19 1.89
N ARG A 199 13.31 6.95 2.12
CA ARG A 199 11.95 6.59 1.70
C ARG A 199 11.66 7.19 0.34
N ASN A 200 11.88 6.41 -0.71
CA ASN A 200 11.61 6.82 -2.09
C ASN A 200 10.22 6.39 -2.60
N LEU A 201 9.33 5.88 -1.75
CA LEU A 201 7.97 5.46 -2.12
C LEU A 201 6.94 5.95 -1.10
N SER A 202 5.82 6.48 -1.59
CA SER A 202 4.68 6.85 -0.76
C SER A 202 3.36 6.74 -1.53
N GLY A 203 2.23 6.59 -0.83
CA GLY A 203 0.94 6.43 -1.49
C GLY A 203 -0.25 6.41 -0.56
N THR A 204 -1.43 6.18 -1.14
CA THR A 204 -2.71 6.06 -0.43
C THR A 204 -3.34 4.70 -0.69
N ILE A 205 -4.00 4.16 0.33
CA ILE A 205 -4.69 2.87 0.30
C ILE A 205 -6.17 3.10 0.01
N ALA A 206 -6.75 2.26 -0.84
CA ALA A 206 -8.19 2.12 -1.07
C ALA A 206 -8.50 0.63 -1.23
N GLY A 207 -9.07 0.03 -0.17
CA GLY A 207 -9.35 -1.41 -0.13
C GLY A 207 -8.08 -2.26 -0.25
N ASN A 208 -8.07 -3.20 -1.20
CA ASN A 208 -6.92 -4.06 -1.50
C ASN A 208 -5.90 -3.44 -2.47
N ARG A 209 -6.06 -2.15 -2.81
CA ARG A 209 -5.18 -1.42 -3.74
C ARG A 209 -4.50 -0.25 -3.06
N ALA A 210 -3.26 0.03 -3.47
CA ALA A 210 -2.58 1.26 -3.13
C ALA A 210 -2.01 1.94 -4.39
N ASN A 211 -2.30 3.23 -4.52
CA ASN A 211 -1.69 4.07 -5.54
C ASN A 211 -0.43 4.69 -4.96
N VAL A 212 0.73 4.36 -5.53
CA VAL A 212 2.03 4.80 -5.02
C VAL A 212 2.77 5.66 -6.03
N GLU A 213 3.45 6.68 -5.53
CA GLU A 213 4.46 7.44 -6.24
C GLU A 213 5.85 7.03 -5.73
N PHE A 214 6.81 6.89 -6.64
CA PHE A 214 8.18 6.50 -6.32
C PHE A 214 9.23 7.23 -7.15
N ASN A 215 10.43 7.35 -6.59
CA ASN A 215 11.61 7.91 -7.25
C ASN A 215 12.69 6.84 -7.44
N SER A 216 13.33 6.84 -8.61
CA SER A 216 14.45 5.97 -8.94
C SER A 216 15.77 6.53 -8.40
N SER A 217 16.66 5.65 -7.95
CA SER A 217 18.02 6.04 -7.56
C SER A 217 18.88 6.49 -8.75
N PHE A 218 18.38 6.38 -9.99
CA PHE A 218 19.00 6.88 -11.22
C PHE A 218 18.50 8.28 -11.64
N GLY A 219 17.86 9.00 -10.72
CA GLY A 219 17.42 10.39 -10.91
C GLY A 219 16.05 10.53 -11.57
N GLY A 220 15.39 9.44 -11.95
CA GLY A 220 14.00 9.46 -12.39
C GLY A 220 13.07 9.81 -11.22
N ILE A 221 12.22 10.83 -11.38
CA ILE A 221 11.30 11.30 -10.34
C ILE A 221 9.83 11.14 -10.74
N GLY A 222 8.95 10.95 -9.76
CA GLY A 222 7.49 10.98 -9.95
C GLY A 222 6.91 9.79 -10.72
N GLY A 223 7.56 8.62 -10.64
CA GLY A 223 6.99 7.39 -11.19
C GLY A 223 5.75 6.98 -10.40
N ARG A 224 4.74 6.40 -11.07
CA ARG A 224 3.50 5.95 -10.43
C ARG A 224 3.26 4.48 -10.68
N ALA A 225 2.89 3.76 -9.63
CA ALA A 225 2.53 2.35 -9.70
C ALA A 225 1.28 2.07 -8.87
N VAL A 226 0.64 0.94 -9.18
CA VAL A 226 -0.44 0.36 -8.38
C VAL A 226 0.09 -0.89 -7.72
N LEU A 227 -0.14 -0.99 -6.41
CA LEU A 227 -0.01 -2.22 -5.64
C LEU A 227 -1.40 -2.81 -5.47
N GLU A 228 -1.58 -4.09 -5.78
CA GLU A 228 -2.85 -4.79 -5.58
C GLU A 228 -2.60 -6.11 -4.87
N ILE A 229 -3.24 -6.33 -3.73
CA ILE A 229 -3.13 -7.59 -3.00
C ILE A 229 -4.21 -8.56 -3.49
N LYS A 230 -3.77 -9.76 -3.87
CA LYS A 230 -4.58 -10.88 -4.35
C LYS A 230 -4.24 -12.11 -3.51
N GLY A 231 -5.05 -12.39 -2.49
CA GLY A 231 -4.74 -13.45 -1.52
C GLY A 231 -3.44 -13.15 -0.76
N SER A 232 -2.46 -14.06 -0.86
CA SER A 232 -1.15 -13.90 -0.22
C SER A 232 -0.13 -13.12 -1.05
N GLU A 233 -0.47 -12.77 -2.30
CA GLU A 233 0.44 -12.13 -3.24
C GLU A 233 0.12 -10.65 -3.40
N MET A 234 1.15 -9.85 -3.69
CA MET A 234 1.00 -8.47 -4.13
C MET A 234 1.48 -8.32 -5.57
N GLU A 235 0.64 -7.75 -6.42
CA GLU A 235 1.00 -7.35 -7.77
C GLU A 235 1.46 -5.88 -7.78
N TRP A 236 2.67 -5.64 -8.25
CA TRP A 236 3.14 -4.33 -8.67
C TRP A 236 2.81 -4.13 -10.15
N ARG A 237 2.26 -2.97 -10.50
CA ARG A 237 2.08 -2.54 -11.89
C ARG A 237 2.49 -1.09 -12.09
N LEU A 238 3.47 -0.84 -12.96
CA LEU A 238 3.84 0.51 -13.37
C LEU A 238 2.70 1.14 -14.18
N VAL A 239 2.33 2.37 -13.83
CA VAL A 239 1.30 3.16 -14.52
C VAL A 239 1.95 4.29 -15.29
N THR A 240 2.80 5.06 -14.62
CA THR A 240 3.53 6.19 -15.22
C THR A 240 5.01 6.04 -14.93
N PRO A 241 5.89 6.04 -15.95
CA PRO A 241 7.31 5.97 -15.73
C PRO A 241 7.85 7.26 -15.07
N PRO A 242 8.89 7.16 -14.21
CA PRO A 242 9.60 8.34 -13.71
C PRO A 242 10.14 9.25 -14.83
N GLN A 243 10.19 10.55 -14.56
CA GLN A 243 10.61 11.60 -15.48
C GLN A 243 11.95 12.22 -15.05
N LYS A 244 12.59 13.03 -15.93
CA LYS A 244 13.81 13.82 -15.64
C LYS A 244 15.06 13.01 -15.22
N GLY A 245 15.06 11.71 -15.44
CA GLY A 245 16.21 10.83 -15.21
C GLY A 245 15.94 9.42 -15.68
N ASN A 246 16.89 8.52 -15.48
CA ASN A 246 16.72 7.12 -15.83
C ASN A 246 15.95 6.39 -14.73
N TYR A 247 15.32 5.29 -15.09
CA TYR A 247 14.67 4.36 -14.17
C TYR A 247 14.77 2.95 -14.73
N TYR A 248 14.70 1.95 -13.84
CA TYR A 248 14.72 0.54 -14.26
C TYR A 248 13.53 -0.25 -13.74
N ALA A 249 12.51 0.43 -13.23
CA ALA A 249 11.37 -0.23 -12.63
C ALA A 249 10.64 -1.20 -13.58
N PRO A 250 10.21 -2.37 -13.08
CA PRO A 250 9.54 -3.35 -13.90
C PRO A 250 8.12 -2.89 -14.25
N GLN A 251 7.64 -3.29 -15.42
CA GLN A 251 6.26 -3.02 -15.85
C GLN A 251 5.25 -3.72 -14.95
N ARG A 252 5.49 -5.01 -14.64
CA ARG A 252 4.68 -5.80 -13.72
C ARG A 252 5.58 -6.71 -12.90
N TYR A 253 5.15 -7.04 -11.68
CA TYR A 253 5.88 -7.93 -10.81
C TYR A 253 4.96 -8.55 -9.76
N THR A 254 5.16 -9.83 -9.42
CA THR A 254 4.43 -10.50 -8.34
C THR A 254 5.35 -10.64 -7.13
N LEU A 255 4.83 -10.32 -5.96
CA LEU A 255 5.56 -10.29 -4.70
C LEU A 255 4.86 -11.17 -3.68
N GLN A 256 5.64 -11.84 -2.84
CA GLN A 256 5.17 -12.56 -1.66
C GLN A 256 5.52 -11.77 -0.41
N LYS A 257 4.69 -11.89 0.62
CA LYS A 257 5.01 -11.33 1.93
C LYS A 257 6.13 -12.17 2.55
N ALA A 258 7.26 -11.55 2.84
CA ALA A 258 8.39 -12.26 3.43
C ALA A 258 8.03 -12.70 4.85
N ALA A 259 8.05 -14.01 5.13
CA ALA A 259 8.02 -14.54 6.50
C ALA A 259 9.29 -14.07 7.22
N SER A 260 9.16 -13.06 8.08
CA SER A 260 10.23 -12.39 8.83
C SER A 260 11.59 -12.24 8.11
N ALA A 261 11.79 -11.06 7.52
CA ALA A 261 13.09 -10.38 7.40
C ALA A 261 14.18 -10.99 6.48
N GLN A 262 13.85 -11.37 5.24
CA GLN A 262 14.84 -11.24 4.15
C GLN A 262 14.94 -9.78 3.72
N THR A 263 15.64 -9.00 4.53
CA THR A 263 15.80 -7.56 4.33
C THR A 263 16.96 -7.30 3.37
N VAL A 264 16.71 -7.02 2.09
CA VAL A 264 17.76 -6.55 1.16
C VAL A 264 18.36 -5.24 1.66
N GLU A 265 19.58 -5.24 2.21
CA GLU A 265 20.29 -4.02 2.65
C GLU A 265 21.16 -3.49 1.50
N THR A 266 21.23 -2.17 1.32
CA THR A 266 22.07 -1.53 0.29
C THR A 266 22.97 -0.49 0.92
N ARG A 267 24.27 -0.51 0.57
CA ARG A 267 25.22 0.51 1.02
C ARG A 267 25.95 1.13 -0.15
N LYS A 268 26.11 2.45 -0.12
CA LYS A 268 26.87 3.19 -1.14
C LYS A 268 28.19 3.71 -0.59
N LEU A 269 29.25 3.44 -1.33
CA LEU A 269 30.62 3.90 -1.06
C LEU A 269 31.05 4.84 -2.18
N ASN A 270 31.51 6.02 -1.81
CA ASN A 270 32.11 6.96 -2.75
C ASN A 270 33.62 7.03 -2.51
N THR A 271 34.41 6.63 -3.49
CA THR A 271 35.87 6.76 -3.47
C THR A 271 36.30 7.94 -4.34
N GLU A 272 37.60 8.23 -4.40
CA GLU A 272 38.11 9.25 -5.31
C GLU A 272 37.80 8.91 -6.78
N LYS A 273 37.91 7.64 -7.16
CA LYS A 273 37.81 7.20 -8.56
C LYS A 273 36.49 6.50 -8.91
N PHE A 274 35.74 6.05 -7.91
CA PHE A 274 34.57 5.20 -8.11
C PHE A 274 33.38 5.63 -7.26
N ALA A 275 32.18 5.46 -7.79
CA ALA A 275 30.95 5.38 -7.01
C ALA A 275 30.53 3.91 -6.98
N ILE A 276 30.29 3.36 -5.79
CA ILE A 276 30.06 1.92 -5.59
C ILE A 276 28.75 1.74 -4.83
N SER A 277 27.92 0.81 -5.29
CA SER A 277 26.74 0.33 -4.58
C SER A 277 26.90 -1.16 -4.29
N LEU A 278 26.74 -1.52 -3.02
CA LEU A 278 26.75 -2.90 -2.54
C LEU A 278 25.34 -3.28 -2.12
N VAL A 279 24.92 -4.50 -2.42
CA VAL A 279 23.64 -5.04 -1.98
C VAL A 279 23.82 -6.41 -1.36
N ASN A 280 23.26 -6.60 -0.17
CA ASN A 280 23.13 -7.90 0.49
C ASN A 280 21.70 -8.39 0.31
N LYS A 281 21.48 -9.43 -0.52
CA LYS A 281 20.13 -10.00 -0.70
C LYS A 281 19.66 -10.87 0.47
N CYS A 282 20.57 -11.32 1.32
CA CYS A 282 20.27 -12.25 2.40
C CYS A 282 19.89 -11.55 3.71
N GLY A 283 20.02 -10.23 3.80
CA GLY A 283 19.78 -9.53 5.05
C GLY A 283 20.72 -8.35 5.25
N ARG A 284 21.07 -8.15 6.53
CA ARG A 284 21.97 -7.09 6.92
C ARG A 284 23.40 -7.33 6.44
N PHE A 285 24.21 -6.28 6.29
CA PHE A 285 25.65 -6.43 5.98
C PHE A 285 26.45 -7.16 7.08
N THR A 286 25.84 -7.40 8.24
CA THR A 286 26.37 -8.21 9.35
C THR A 286 25.90 -9.67 9.30
N SER A 287 25.12 -10.06 8.30
CA SER A 287 24.56 -11.41 8.14
C SER A 287 25.24 -12.14 6.98
N GLU A 288 25.41 -13.45 7.11
CA GLU A 288 26.05 -14.28 6.10
C GLU A 288 25.29 -14.25 4.78
N CYS A 289 26.00 -14.11 3.66
CA CYS A 289 25.35 -14.05 2.35
C CYS A 289 26.27 -14.45 1.19
N ASP A 290 25.80 -15.39 0.37
CA ASP A 290 26.40 -15.80 -0.90
C ASP A 290 25.75 -15.12 -2.13
N GLN A 291 24.84 -14.17 -1.88
CA GLN A 291 24.10 -13.39 -2.86
C GLN A 291 24.39 -11.88 -2.72
N MET A 292 25.67 -11.52 -2.60
CA MET A 292 26.09 -10.12 -2.64
C MET A 292 26.17 -9.60 -4.07
N TYR A 293 25.84 -8.33 -4.27
CA TYR A 293 26.00 -7.63 -5.55
C TYR A 293 26.81 -6.36 -5.38
N TYR A 294 27.71 -6.11 -6.32
CA TYR A 294 28.54 -4.92 -6.43
C TYR A 294 28.21 -4.25 -7.76
N LEU A 295 27.91 -2.95 -7.74
CA LEU A 295 27.86 -2.08 -8.92
C LEU A 295 28.90 -0.98 -8.72
N GLY A 296 29.91 -0.93 -9.58
CA GLY A 296 30.93 0.11 -9.59
C GLY A 296 30.80 0.99 -10.83
N VAL A 297 30.82 2.30 -10.63
CA VAL A 297 30.89 3.31 -11.69
C VAL A 297 32.22 4.04 -11.58
N ARG A 298 33.03 4.01 -12.64
CA ARG A 298 34.27 4.77 -12.72
C ARG A 298 33.97 6.21 -13.09
N LYS A 299 34.45 7.16 -12.28
CA LYS A 299 34.13 8.59 -12.45
C LYS A 299 34.78 9.25 -13.67
N SER A 300 35.90 8.72 -14.15
CA SER A 300 36.65 9.33 -15.25
C SER A 300 35.94 9.23 -16.59
N ASP A 301 35.18 8.15 -16.81
CA ASP A 301 34.57 7.82 -18.10
C ASP A 301 33.14 7.25 -17.98
N ASN A 302 32.57 7.23 -16.77
CA ASN A 302 31.28 6.64 -16.44
C ASN A 302 31.15 5.16 -16.84
N SER A 303 32.27 4.44 -17.02
CA SER A 303 32.25 2.99 -17.25
C SER A 303 31.70 2.27 -16.02
N THR A 304 30.90 1.23 -16.25
CA THR A 304 30.22 0.48 -15.18
C THR A 304 30.65 -0.98 -15.16
N ILE A 305 30.68 -1.57 -13.97
CA ILE A 305 30.91 -3.00 -13.77
C ILE A 305 29.98 -3.51 -12.68
N SER A 306 29.41 -4.69 -12.89
CA SER A 306 28.59 -5.37 -11.90
C SER A 306 29.07 -6.79 -11.65
N LEU A 307 29.13 -7.16 -10.37
CA LEU A 307 29.73 -8.41 -9.92
C LEU A 307 28.84 -9.07 -8.87
N LYS A 308 28.78 -10.40 -8.93
CA LYS A 308 28.22 -11.22 -7.85
C LYS A 308 29.34 -11.62 -6.90
N GLY A 309 29.02 -11.67 -5.61
CA GLY A 309 29.98 -11.96 -4.56
C GLY A 309 29.35 -12.58 -3.34
N LYS A 310 30.14 -12.60 -2.27
CA LYS A 310 29.75 -13.11 -0.96
C LYS A 310 30.35 -12.29 0.17
N THR A 311 29.84 -12.47 1.38
CA THR A 311 30.41 -11.91 2.61
C THR A 311 31.84 -12.39 2.83
N LEU A 312 32.65 -11.52 3.45
CA LEU A 312 34.04 -11.77 3.81
C LEU A 312 34.14 -11.87 5.33
N HIS A 313 34.80 -12.94 5.78
CA HIS A 313 35.08 -13.19 7.18
C HIS A 313 36.52 -12.84 7.55
N ASP A 314 36.72 -12.42 8.79
CA ASP A 314 38.02 -12.48 9.43
C ASP A 314 38.31 -13.92 9.94
N PRO A 315 39.54 -14.21 10.43
CA PRO A 315 39.87 -15.53 10.97
C PRO A 315 39.01 -15.97 12.17
N ALA A 316 38.34 -15.03 12.86
CA ALA A 316 37.45 -15.32 13.98
C ALA A 316 36.01 -15.61 13.51
N GLY A 317 35.74 -15.59 12.20
CA GLY A 317 34.42 -15.83 11.62
C GLY A 317 33.49 -14.62 11.68
N LYS A 318 33.99 -13.42 12.00
CA LYS A 318 33.21 -12.19 11.96
C LYS A 318 33.15 -11.65 10.55
N ILE A 319 31.96 -11.21 10.11
CA ILE A 319 31.79 -10.57 8.81
C ILE A 319 32.40 -9.15 8.85
N ILE A 320 33.43 -8.95 8.04
CA ILE A 320 34.22 -7.71 7.98
C ILE A 320 34.13 -7.00 6.62
N GLY A 321 33.50 -7.62 5.63
CA GLY A 321 33.47 -7.11 4.27
C GLY A 321 32.68 -7.98 3.30
N SER A 322 32.95 -7.78 2.02
CA SER A 322 32.49 -8.65 0.92
C SER A 322 33.55 -8.78 -0.16
N THR A 323 33.49 -9.89 -0.89
CA THR A 323 34.40 -10.19 -2.00
C THR A 323 33.63 -10.52 -3.26
N TYR A 324 34.17 -10.05 -4.39
CA TYR A 324 33.60 -10.20 -5.73
C TYR A 324 34.72 -10.57 -6.71
N LYS A 325 34.38 -11.26 -7.81
CA LYS A 325 35.36 -11.70 -8.80
C LYS A 325 34.94 -11.36 -10.22
N ASN A 326 35.91 -10.94 -11.04
CA ASN A 326 35.79 -10.83 -12.49
C ASN A 326 37.01 -11.51 -13.14
N GLY A 327 36.86 -12.77 -13.55
CA GLY A 327 37.99 -13.59 -13.97
C GLY A 327 39.05 -13.71 -12.86
N GLU A 328 40.28 -13.30 -13.15
CA GLU A 328 41.42 -13.32 -12.22
C GLU A 328 41.45 -12.13 -11.25
N ILE A 329 40.58 -11.13 -11.45
CA ILE A 329 40.54 -9.92 -10.64
C ILE A 329 39.59 -10.11 -9.46
N ALA A 330 40.09 -9.87 -8.25
CA ALA A 330 39.31 -9.86 -7.02
C ALA A 330 39.03 -8.42 -6.58
N TYR A 331 37.80 -8.17 -6.17
CA TYR A 331 37.35 -6.90 -5.60
C TYR A 331 36.93 -7.18 -4.17
N THR A 332 37.56 -6.52 -3.22
CA THR A 332 37.31 -6.67 -1.79
C THR A 332 36.89 -5.34 -1.23
N VAL A 333 35.74 -5.31 -0.55
CA VAL A 333 35.31 -4.14 0.21
C VAL A 333 35.25 -4.50 1.68
N THR A 334 36.08 -3.87 2.51
CA THR A 334 35.99 -3.96 3.97
C THR A 334 35.03 -2.90 4.51
N TYR A 335 34.32 -3.20 5.60
CA TYR A 335 33.28 -2.31 6.15
C TYR A 335 33.77 -1.38 7.26
N SER A 336 34.83 -1.75 7.96
CA SER A 336 35.43 -0.94 9.03
C SER A 336 36.91 -1.30 9.22
N PRO A 337 37.87 -0.45 8.80
CA PRO A 337 37.64 0.78 8.03
C PRO A 337 37.11 0.47 6.62
N VAL A 338 36.37 1.42 6.04
CA VAL A 338 35.81 1.25 4.69
C VAL A 338 36.91 1.39 3.65
N LYS A 339 37.19 0.29 2.95
CA LYS A 339 38.27 0.23 1.98
C LYS A 339 37.87 -0.63 0.79
N LEU A 340 38.12 -0.12 -0.41
CA LEU A 340 38.10 -0.89 -1.64
C LEU A 340 39.53 -1.33 -1.97
N VAL A 341 39.72 -2.63 -2.19
CA VAL A 341 40.94 -3.22 -2.74
C VAL A 341 40.57 -4.00 -3.99
N VAL A 342 41.26 -3.73 -5.10
CA VAL A 342 41.16 -4.52 -6.32
C VAL A 342 42.53 -5.15 -6.57
N SER A 343 42.58 -6.47 -6.70
CA SER A 343 43.84 -7.20 -6.86
C SER A 343 43.77 -8.24 -7.96
N LYS A 344 44.93 -8.55 -8.53
CA LYS A 344 45.16 -9.70 -9.41
C LYS A 344 46.17 -10.61 -8.72
N GLY A 345 45.70 -11.69 -8.11
CA GLY A 345 46.54 -12.52 -7.22
C GLY A 345 47.08 -11.68 -6.04
N SER A 346 48.40 -11.67 -5.85
CA SER A 346 49.08 -10.87 -4.82
C SER A 346 49.30 -9.40 -5.20
N HIS A 347 49.08 -9.02 -6.45
CA HIS A 347 49.33 -7.66 -6.92
C HIS A 347 48.11 -6.76 -6.74
N VAL A 348 48.26 -5.65 -6.01
CA VAL A 348 47.20 -4.66 -5.77
C VAL A 348 47.16 -3.66 -6.93
N LEU A 349 46.01 -3.59 -7.61
CA LEU A 349 45.76 -2.69 -8.74
C LEU A 349 45.12 -1.38 -8.28
N VAL A 350 44.25 -1.45 -7.28
CA VAL A 350 43.55 -0.29 -6.69
C VAL A 350 43.47 -0.50 -5.20
N GLU A 351 43.79 0.54 -4.44
CA GLU A 351 43.51 0.62 -3.01
C GLU A 351 42.99 2.02 -2.68
N GLN A 352 41.76 2.11 -2.17
CA GLN A 352 41.13 3.39 -1.83
C GLN A 352 40.32 3.28 -0.53
N SER A 353 40.63 4.16 0.42
CA SER A 353 39.95 4.28 1.70
C SER A 353 39.09 5.55 1.73
N ARG A 354 37.83 5.46 2.19
CA ARG A 354 36.91 6.60 2.35
C ARG A 354 35.84 6.28 3.42
N GLN A 355 34.83 7.12 3.58
CA GLN A 355 33.66 6.88 4.43
C GLN A 355 32.48 6.39 3.57
N TRP A 356 31.52 5.68 4.18
CA TRP A 356 30.22 5.42 3.56
C TRP A 356 29.55 6.76 3.19
N LEU A 357 28.81 6.78 2.09
CA LEU A 357 27.86 7.87 1.88
C LEU A 357 26.77 7.77 2.97
N LYS A 358 26.36 8.92 3.48
CA LYS A 358 25.28 9.07 4.46
C LYS A 358 23.99 9.37 3.74
#